data_AF-A0A1G2REF6-F1
#
_entry.id   AF-A0A1G2REF6-F1
#
_cell.length_a   1.000
_cell.length_b   1.000
_cell.length_c   1.000
_cell.angle_alpha   90.00
_cell.angle_beta   90.00
_cell.angle_gamma   90.00
#
_symmetry.space_group_name_H-M   'P 1'
#
loop_
_entity.id
_entity.type
_entity.pdbx_description
1 polymer ?
#
loop_
_entity_poly.entity_id
_entity_poly.type
_entity_poly.pdbx_seq_one_letter_code
_entity_poly.pdbx_strand_id
1 'polypeptide(L)'
;MGFPTNIEALRANIEALRAVVATRQNAVKVASDEVVRQERRCQENQAIVEILNDLLNSWQDHDPGKNHDVYFFLDAYLRQRVVVREFLPDDAKVYQTRKEWEEYDRTRSWHGANYDGVPYWYPVVNLDAAGKSECSECKSVQPVVEHYVQTYDSPEGDEWLKEHLVLCLDCNSTTVFKSKTSDSRFYL
;
A
#
# COMPACT_ATOMS: atom_id res chain seq x y z
N MET A 1 -32.38 46.19 49.04
CA MET A 1 -32.19 45.43 47.79
C MET A 1 -31.14 46.17 46.97
N GLY A 2 -29.91 45.67 46.93
CA GLY A 2 -28.81 46.34 46.22
C GLY A 2 -28.89 46.01 44.73
N PHE A 3 -29.05 47.02 43.87
CA PHE A 3 -28.95 46.86 42.42
C PHE A 3 -27.48 46.59 42.07
N PRO A 4 -27.16 45.56 41.26
CA PRO A 4 -25.81 45.37 40.75
C PRO A 4 -25.41 46.64 40.01
N THR A 5 -24.30 47.25 40.41
CA THR A 5 -23.77 48.40 39.66
C THR A 5 -23.40 47.90 38.27
N ASN A 6 -23.62 48.70 37.22
CA ASN A 6 -23.34 48.36 35.82
C ASN A 6 -21.95 47.69 35.59
N ILE A 7 -20.99 47.93 36.50
CA ILE A 7 -19.64 47.36 36.50
C ILE A 7 -19.63 45.86 36.87
N GLU A 8 -20.44 45.41 37.83
CA GLU A 8 -20.52 43.98 38.24
C GLU A 8 -21.14 43.14 37.13
N ALA A 9 -22.22 43.65 36.52
CA ALA A 9 -22.83 43.02 35.35
C ALA A 9 -21.85 42.95 34.16
N LEU A 10 -21.05 44.00 33.95
CA LEU A 10 -20.01 44.00 32.91
C LEU A 10 -18.91 42.96 33.18
N ARG A 11 -18.47 42.81 34.44
CA ARG A 11 -17.47 41.79 34.82
C ARG A 11 -17.99 40.37 34.60
N ALA A 12 -19.22 40.08 35.02
CA ALA A 12 -19.86 38.79 34.80
C ALA A 12 -19.99 38.48 33.29
N ASN A 13 -20.34 39.46 32.47
CA ASN A 13 -20.39 39.30 31.01
C ASN A 13 -19.00 39.04 30.41
N ILE A 14 -17.95 39.71 30.90
CA ILE A 14 -16.57 39.47 30.45
C ILE A 14 -16.12 38.06 30.83
N GLU A 15 -16.41 37.58 32.03
CA GLU A 15 -16.10 36.22 32.47
C GLU A 15 -16.85 35.17 31.64
N ALA A 16 -18.14 35.38 31.39
CA ALA A 16 -18.94 34.53 30.53
C ALA A 16 -18.37 34.49 29.10
N LEU A 17 -18.00 35.64 28.52
CA LEU A 17 -17.37 35.71 27.21
C LEU A 17 -16.02 34.98 27.18
N ARG A 18 -15.18 35.13 28.22
CA ARG A 18 -13.92 34.40 28.32
C ARG A 18 -14.12 32.90 28.36
N ALA A 19 -15.11 32.43 29.14
CA ALA A 19 -15.46 31.01 29.19
C ALA A 19 -15.91 30.50 27.80
N VAL A 20 -16.78 31.24 27.12
CA VAL A 20 -17.23 30.91 25.75
C VAL A 20 -16.06 30.87 24.77
N VAL A 21 -15.13 31.83 24.82
CA VAL A 21 -13.94 31.84 23.97
C VAL A 21 -13.05 30.62 24.24
N ALA A 22 -12.82 30.28 25.51
CA ALA A 22 -12.03 29.10 25.88
C ALA A 22 -12.67 27.79 25.37
N THR A 23 -13.99 27.65 25.51
CA THR A 23 -14.73 26.48 24.97
C THR A 23 -14.61 26.41 23.45
N ARG A 24 -14.75 27.54 22.74
CA ARG A 24 -14.60 27.59 21.28
C ARG A 24 -13.19 27.26 20.84
N GLN A 25 -12.16 27.76 21.53
CA GLN A 25 -10.77 27.42 21.24
C GLN A 25 -10.50 25.93 21.40
N ASN A 26 -11.03 25.31 22.46
CA ASN A 26 -10.91 23.87 22.65
C ASN A 26 -11.63 23.09 21.53
N ALA A 27 -12.84 23.50 21.14
CA ALA A 27 -13.57 22.89 20.05
C ALA A 27 -12.82 23.01 18.70
N VAL A 28 -12.20 24.16 18.43
CA VAL A 28 -11.35 24.36 17.24
C VAL A 28 -10.14 23.43 17.26
N LYS A 29 -9.49 23.27 18.42
CA LYS A 29 -8.36 22.34 18.57
C LYS A 29 -8.79 20.89 18.29
N VAL A 30 -9.88 20.43 18.89
CA VAL A 30 -10.41 19.07 18.67
C VAL A 30 -10.78 18.85 17.20
N ALA A 31 -11.41 19.84 16.56
CA ALA A 31 -11.73 19.76 15.14
C ALA A 31 -10.46 19.72 14.26
N SER A 32 -9.44 20.51 14.60
CA SER A 32 -8.14 20.48 13.91
C SER A 32 -7.45 19.12 14.04
N ASP A 33 -7.45 18.53 15.24
CA ASP A 33 -6.87 17.21 15.49
C ASP A 33 -7.65 16.09 14.76
N GLU A 34 -8.96 16.27 14.55
CA GLU A 34 -9.77 15.36 13.72
C GLU A 34 -9.45 15.51 12.23
N VAL A 35 -9.29 16.73 11.71
CA VAL A 35 -8.92 16.96 10.31
C VAL A 35 -7.59 16.28 9.99
N VAL A 36 -6.57 16.47 10.82
CA VAL A 36 -5.25 15.83 10.63
C VAL A 36 -5.37 14.29 10.62
N ARG A 37 -6.23 13.73 11.48
CA ARG A 37 -6.47 12.28 11.51
C ARG A 37 -7.16 11.79 10.24
N GLN A 38 -8.14 12.52 9.72
CA GLN A 38 -8.82 12.15 8.48
C GLN A 38 -7.91 12.29 7.25
N GLU A 39 -7.08 13.33 7.20
CA GLU A 39 -6.07 13.50 6.14
C GLU A 39 -5.12 12.31 6.09
N ARG A 40 -4.62 11.85 7.24
CA ARG A 40 -3.79 10.65 7.32
C ARG A 40 -4.52 9.40 6.81
N ARG A 41 -5.79 9.20 7.19
CA ARG A 41 -6.59 8.06 6.70
C ARG A 41 -6.81 8.13 5.19
N CYS A 42 -7.01 9.32 4.63
CA CYS A 42 -7.11 9.51 3.19
C CYS A 42 -5.80 9.12 2.47
N GLN A 43 -4.64 9.49 3.03
CA GLN A 43 -3.34 9.10 2.49
C GLN A 43 -3.12 7.58 2.54
N GLU A 44 -3.46 6.93 3.67
CA GLU A 44 -3.37 5.48 3.82
C GLU A 44 -4.29 4.74 2.83
N ASN A 45 -5.53 5.21 2.67
CA ASN A 45 -6.45 4.67 1.67
C ASN A 45 -5.92 4.82 0.24
N GLN A 46 -5.32 5.98 -0.08
CA GLN A 46 -4.75 6.22 -1.39
C GLN A 46 -3.58 5.27 -1.67
N ALA A 47 -2.68 5.09 -0.71
CA ALA A 47 -1.56 4.15 -0.84
C ALA A 47 -2.05 2.72 -1.07
N ILE A 48 -3.11 2.28 -0.37
CA ILE A 48 -3.71 0.95 -0.59
C ILE A 48 -4.27 0.81 -2.01
N VAL A 49 -4.96 1.84 -2.51
CA VAL A 49 -5.48 1.83 -3.89
C VAL A 49 -4.35 1.74 -4.91
N GLU A 50 -3.25 2.46 -4.70
CA GLU A 50 -2.06 2.40 -5.56
C GLU A 50 -1.46 0.98 -5.56
N ILE A 51 -1.25 0.38 -4.38
CA ILE A 51 -0.77 -1.01 -4.26
C ILE A 51 -1.70 -2.00 -4.98
N LEU A 52 -3.02 -1.87 -4.80
CA LEU A 52 -3.99 -2.74 -5.46
C LEU A 52 -3.96 -2.61 -6.99
N ASN A 53 -3.77 -1.38 -7.51
CA ASN A 53 -3.65 -1.14 -8.95
C ASN A 53 -2.37 -1.75 -9.51
N ASP A 54 -1.26 -1.66 -8.78
CA ASP A 54 0.01 -2.26 -9.19
C ASP A 54 -0.11 -3.79 -9.21
N LEU A 55 -0.71 -4.39 -8.17
CA LEU A 55 -0.94 -5.85 -8.09
C LEU A 55 -1.71 -6.41 -9.29
N LEU A 56 -2.58 -5.63 -9.94
CA LEU A 56 -3.30 -6.04 -11.16
C LEU A 56 -2.36 -6.24 -12.37
N ASN A 57 -1.25 -5.50 -12.41
CA ASN A 57 -0.41 -5.38 -13.61
C ASN A 57 1.07 -5.75 -13.38
N SER A 58 1.51 -5.97 -12.14
CA SER A 58 2.93 -6.24 -11.81
C SER A 58 3.55 -7.41 -12.59
N TRP A 59 2.77 -8.43 -12.91
CA TRP A 59 3.22 -9.59 -13.69
C TRP A 59 3.45 -9.29 -15.17
N GLN A 60 2.94 -8.14 -15.64
CA GLN A 60 3.08 -7.68 -17.02
C GLN A 60 4.40 -6.96 -17.26
N ASP A 61 5.10 -6.58 -16.19
CA ASP A 61 6.39 -5.88 -16.30
C ASP A 61 7.50 -6.86 -16.68
N HIS A 62 8.20 -6.52 -17.76
CA HIS A 62 9.38 -7.24 -18.21
C HIS A 62 10.52 -7.16 -17.19
N ASP A 63 10.69 -6.00 -16.57
CA ASP A 63 11.82 -5.69 -15.70
C ASP A 63 11.29 -5.12 -14.34
N PRO A 64 10.53 -5.92 -13.55
CA PRO A 64 9.87 -5.45 -12.34
C PRO A 64 10.84 -4.74 -11.40
N GLY A 65 10.41 -3.60 -10.84
CA GLY A 65 11.14 -2.84 -9.83
C GLY A 65 12.22 -1.91 -10.37
N LYS A 66 12.58 -1.99 -11.65
CA LYS A 66 13.73 -1.22 -12.20
C LYS A 66 13.50 0.29 -12.25
N ASN A 67 12.31 0.70 -12.69
CA ASN A 67 12.01 2.12 -12.92
C ASN A 67 10.97 2.70 -11.95
N HIS A 68 10.32 1.83 -11.17
CA HIS A 68 9.19 2.17 -10.30
C HIS A 68 8.94 1.05 -9.30
N ASP A 69 8.21 1.36 -8.23
CA ASP A 69 7.73 0.38 -7.25
C ASP A 69 6.83 -0.66 -7.92
N VAL A 70 7.00 -1.92 -7.52
CA VAL A 70 6.16 -3.03 -8.00
C VAL A 70 5.75 -3.90 -6.81
N TYR A 71 4.51 -4.40 -6.85
CA TYR A 71 3.94 -5.22 -5.79
C TYR A 71 3.53 -6.60 -6.29
N PHE A 72 3.88 -7.66 -5.56
CA PHE A 72 3.47 -9.03 -5.89
C PHE A 72 2.81 -9.71 -4.70
N PHE A 73 1.80 -10.54 -4.93
CA PHE A 73 1.40 -11.52 -3.92
C PHE A 73 2.51 -12.54 -3.71
N LEU A 74 2.59 -13.08 -2.49
CA LEU A 74 3.47 -14.18 -2.17
C LEU A 74 2.69 -15.48 -1.97
N ASP A 75 3.35 -16.61 -2.19
CA ASP A 75 2.81 -17.93 -1.87
C ASP A 75 2.60 -18.12 -0.35
N ALA A 76 1.91 -19.20 0.03
CA ALA A 76 1.64 -19.53 1.43
C ALA A 76 2.90 -19.60 2.32
N TYR A 77 4.08 -19.86 1.73
CA TYR A 77 5.35 -19.93 2.44
C TYR A 77 6.15 -18.63 2.44
N LEU A 78 5.66 -17.58 1.79
CA LEU A 78 6.31 -16.27 1.66
C LEU A 78 7.70 -16.36 1.00
N ARG A 79 7.85 -17.21 -0.02
CA ARG A 79 9.10 -17.51 -0.72
C ARG A 79 9.06 -17.22 -2.20
N GLN A 80 7.88 -17.30 -2.82
CA GLN A 80 7.74 -17.12 -4.26
C GLN A 80 6.63 -16.12 -4.57
N ARG A 81 6.88 -15.26 -5.55
CA ARG A 81 5.86 -14.38 -6.14
C ARG A 81 4.81 -15.21 -6.86
N VAL A 82 3.54 -14.91 -6.62
CA VAL A 82 2.40 -15.54 -7.26
C VAL A 82 1.49 -14.49 -7.87
N VAL A 83 0.69 -14.91 -8.85
CA VAL A 83 -0.37 -14.09 -9.42
C VAL A 83 -1.70 -14.63 -8.91
N VAL A 84 -2.52 -13.74 -8.37
CA VAL A 84 -3.83 -14.09 -7.84
C VAL A 84 -4.85 -14.06 -8.98
N ARG A 85 -5.59 -15.15 -9.15
CA ARG A 85 -6.56 -15.33 -10.25
C ARG A 85 -7.62 -14.25 -10.28
N GLU A 86 -8.06 -13.81 -9.10
CA GLU A 86 -9.06 -12.77 -8.91
C GLU A 86 -8.57 -11.37 -9.38
N PHE A 87 -7.26 -11.22 -9.60
CA PHE A 87 -6.63 -10.01 -10.11
C PHE A 87 -6.29 -10.11 -11.60
N LEU A 88 -6.64 -11.23 -12.26
CA LEU A 88 -6.43 -11.42 -13.68
C LEU A 88 -7.66 -10.98 -14.49
N PRO A 89 -7.47 -10.33 -15.65
CA PRO A 89 -8.51 -10.23 -16.66
C PRO A 89 -9.04 -11.61 -17.08
N ASP A 90 -10.33 -11.71 -17.40
CA ASP A 90 -10.99 -12.97 -17.75
C ASP A 90 -10.33 -13.70 -18.95
N ASP A 91 -9.71 -12.96 -19.86
CA ASP A 91 -9.06 -13.44 -21.08
C ASP A 91 -7.53 -13.54 -20.97
N ALA A 92 -6.95 -13.24 -19.79
CA ALA A 92 -5.51 -13.29 -19.60
C ALA A 92 -4.97 -14.70 -19.81
N LYS A 93 -4.07 -14.85 -20.80
CA LYS A 93 -3.47 -16.15 -21.12
C LYS A 93 -2.42 -16.51 -20.07
N VAL A 94 -2.59 -17.64 -19.40
CA VAL A 94 -1.60 -18.18 -18.47
C VAL A 94 -0.72 -19.20 -19.18
N TYR A 95 0.53 -18.85 -19.42
CA TYR A 95 1.51 -19.72 -20.06
C TYR A 95 1.99 -20.80 -19.10
N GLN A 96 2.02 -22.06 -19.53
CA GLN A 96 2.36 -23.20 -18.66
C GLN A 96 3.80 -23.65 -18.84
N THR A 97 4.41 -23.35 -19.99
CA THR A 97 5.76 -23.80 -20.31
C THR A 97 6.65 -22.69 -20.81
N ARG A 98 7.96 -22.88 -20.60
CA ARG A 98 8.99 -22.01 -21.18
C ARG A 98 8.87 -21.88 -22.69
N LYS A 99 8.52 -22.97 -23.39
CA LYS A 99 8.39 -22.97 -24.85
C LYS A 99 7.23 -22.07 -25.31
N GLU A 100 6.07 -22.19 -24.68
CA GLU A 100 4.91 -21.34 -25.02
C GLU A 100 5.21 -19.86 -24.75
N TRP A 101 5.93 -19.57 -23.65
CA TRP A 101 6.35 -18.21 -23.34
C TRP A 101 7.35 -17.66 -24.35
N GLU A 102 8.38 -18.42 -24.72
CA GLU A 102 9.36 -18.00 -25.73
C GLU A 102 8.71 -17.75 -27.10
N GLU A 103 7.70 -18.56 -27.47
CA GLU A 103 6.92 -18.34 -28.70
C GLU A 103 6.12 -17.03 -28.62
N TYR A 104 5.50 -16.74 -27.48
CA TYR A 104 4.77 -15.49 -27.24
C TYR A 104 5.70 -14.26 -27.24
N ASP A 105 6.77 -14.31 -26.46
CA ASP A 105 7.73 -13.22 -26.28
C ASP A 105 8.42 -12.81 -27.59
N ARG A 106 8.74 -13.79 -28.46
CA ARG A 106 9.29 -13.52 -29.80
C ARG A 106 8.39 -12.67 -30.70
N THR A 107 7.10 -12.64 -30.44
CA THR A 107 6.14 -11.86 -31.25
C THR A 107 5.96 -10.43 -30.74
N ARG A 108 6.59 -10.06 -29.62
CA ARG A 108 6.50 -8.72 -29.00
C ARG A 108 7.76 -7.89 -29.30
N SER A 109 7.59 -6.58 -29.43
CA SER A 109 8.72 -5.65 -29.43
C SER A 109 9.14 -5.38 -27.98
N TRP A 110 10.41 -5.65 -27.65
CA TRP A 110 11.00 -5.49 -26.32
C TRP A 110 10.94 -4.06 -25.76
N HIS A 111 10.70 -3.06 -26.62
CA HIS A 111 10.55 -1.67 -26.20
C HIS A 111 9.10 -1.35 -25.84
N GLY A 112 8.80 -1.35 -24.55
CA GLY A 112 7.62 -0.70 -23.96
C GLY A 112 6.30 -1.47 -24.05
N ALA A 113 6.31 -2.74 -24.46
CA ALA A 113 5.12 -3.57 -24.42
C ALA A 113 4.98 -4.25 -23.06
N ASN A 114 3.93 -3.91 -22.31
CA ASN A 114 3.47 -4.74 -21.19
C ASN A 114 3.02 -6.10 -21.75
N TYR A 115 3.32 -7.17 -21.02
CA TYR A 115 2.78 -8.48 -21.36
C TYR A 115 1.27 -8.52 -21.10
N ASP A 116 0.51 -9.11 -22.01
CA ASP A 116 -0.92 -9.39 -21.83
C ASP A 116 -1.20 -10.86 -21.44
N GLY A 117 -0.16 -11.64 -21.15
CA GLY A 117 -0.30 -12.98 -20.59
C GLY A 117 0.72 -13.28 -19.49
N VAL A 118 0.32 -14.14 -18.56
CA VAL A 118 1.07 -14.44 -17.34
C VAL A 118 2.24 -15.37 -17.65
N PRO A 119 3.49 -14.98 -17.33
CA PRO A 119 4.65 -15.83 -17.56
C PRO A 119 4.62 -17.16 -16.79
N TYR A 120 5.23 -18.19 -17.37
CA TYR A 120 5.20 -19.56 -16.83
C TYR A 120 5.87 -19.72 -15.45
N TRP A 121 6.73 -18.80 -15.05
CA TRP A 121 7.41 -18.84 -13.75
C TRP A 121 6.62 -18.22 -12.61
N TYR A 122 5.48 -17.57 -12.91
CA TYR A 122 4.53 -17.09 -11.91
C TYR A 122 3.41 -18.11 -11.74
N PRO A 123 3.33 -18.80 -10.59
CA PRO A 123 2.18 -19.64 -10.28
C PRO A 123 0.91 -18.77 -10.19
N VAL A 124 -0.17 -19.24 -10.81
CA VAL A 124 -1.49 -18.62 -10.66
C VAL A 124 -2.27 -19.36 -9.59
N VAL A 125 -2.64 -18.65 -8.52
CA VAL A 125 -3.33 -19.19 -7.35
C VAL A 125 -4.61 -18.41 -7.08
N ASN A 126 -5.51 -18.95 -6.27
CA ASN A 126 -6.63 -18.18 -5.72
C ASN A 126 -6.12 -17.33 -4.53
N LEU A 127 -6.84 -16.26 -4.20
CA LEU A 127 -6.46 -15.34 -3.11
C LEU A 127 -6.37 -16.04 -1.75
N ASP A 128 -7.16 -17.10 -1.54
CA ASP A 128 -7.15 -17.87 -0.30
C ASP A 128 -5.84 -18.65 -0.06
N ALA A 129 -5.15 -19.00 -1.15
CA ALA A 129 -3.86 -19.70 -1.17
C ALA A 129 -2.64 -18.75 -1.16
N ALA A 130 -2.85 -17.44 -1.27
CA ALA A 130 -1.80 -16.46 -1.06
C ALA A 130 -1.31 -16.49 0.40
N GLY A 131 -0.05 -16.11 0.60
CA GLY A 131 0.55 -15.93 1.91
C GLY A 131 -0.21 -14.91 2.74
N LYS A 132 -0.43 -15.23 4.01
CA LYS A 132 -1.15 -14.37 4.95
C LYS A 132 -0.37 -14.20 6.23
N SER A 133 -0.52 -13.03 6.84
CA SER A 133 0.06 -12.73 8.15
C SER A 133 -0.88 -11.83 8.94
N GLU A 134 -0.61 -11.70 10.23
CA GLU A 134 -1.41 -10.87 11.13
C GLU A 134 -1.05 -9.38 10.93
N CYS A 135 -2.07 -8.55 10.73
CA CYS A 135 -1.91 -7.09 10.71
C CYS A 135 -1.51 -6.58 12.11
N SER A 136 -0.46 -5.76 12.20
CA SER A 136 0.00 -5.25 13.51
C SER A 136 -1.03 -4.36 14.21
N GLU A 137 -1.86 -3.66 13.43
CA GLU A 137 -2.83 -2.67 13.92
C GLU A 137 -4.12 -3.32 14.45
N CYS A 138 -4.77 -4.17 13.65
CA CYS A 138 -6.10 -4.72 13.99
C CYS A 138 -6.11 -6.23 14.27
N LYS A 139 -4.96 -6.92 14.14
CA LYS A 139 -4.81 -8.36 14.36
C LYS A 139 -5.58 -9.26 13.40
N SER A 140 -6.17 -8.70 12.34
CA SER A 140 -6.79 -9.48 11.28
C SER A 140 -5.74 -10.19 10.43
N VAL A 141 -6.03 -11.42 10.01
CA VAL A 141 -5.16 -12.21 9.13
C VAL A 141 -5.44 -11.81 7.69
N GLN A 142 -4.43 -11.24 7.04
CA GLN A 142 -4.58 -10.55 5.75
C GLN A 142 -3.46 -10.96 4.78
N PRO A 143 -3.66 -10.75 3.46
CA PRO A 143 -2.65 -11.08 2.45
C PRO A 143 -1.33 -10.37 2.68
N VAL A 144 -0.23 -11.08 2.42
CA VAL A 144 1.12 -10.53 2.36
C VAL A 144 1.47 -10.25 0.90
N VAL A 145 1.97 -9.05 0.66
CA VAL A 145 2.48 -8.63 -0.64
C VAL A 145 3.95 -8.26 -0.51
N GLU A 146 4.75 -8.58 -1.52
CA GLU A 146 6.12 -8.13 -1.64
C GLU A 146 6.14 -6.79 -2.38
N HIS A 147 6.67 -5.76 -1.74
CA HIS A 147 7.12 -4.52 -2.35
C HIS A 147 8.56 -4.71 -2.86
N TYR A 148 8.78 -4.37 -4.14
CA TYR A 148 10.04 -4.58 -4.82
C TYR A 148 10.42 -3.38 -5.69
N VAL A 149 11.57 -2.75 -5.38
CA VAL A 149 12.05 -1.56 -6.09
C VAL A 149 13.58 -1.48 -6.10
N GLN A 150 14.14 -0.97 -7.20
CA GLN A 150 15.55 -0.62 -7.31
C GLN A 150 15.79 0.70 -6.58
N THR A 151 16.64 0.69 -5.55
CA THR A 151 16.99 1.88 -4.78
C THR A 151 18.24 2.57 -5.29
N TYR A 152 19.10 1.84 -6.01
CA TYR A 152 20.34 2.38 -6.58
C TYR A 152 20.67 1.66 -7.90
N ASP A 153 21.07 2.44 -8.91
CA ASP A 153 21.54 1.97 -10.23
C ASP A 153 22.91 2.61 -10.48
N SER A 154 23.97 1.81 -10.50
CA SER A 154 25.33 2.33 -10.67
C SER A 154 26.28 1.37 -11.41
N PRO A 155 27.40 1.89 -11.94
CA PRO A 155 28.43 1.07 -12.59
C PRO A 155 29.02 -0.01 -11.67
N GLU A 156 28.97 0.18 -10.35
CA GLU A 156 29.49 -0.72 -9.34
C GLU A 156 28.49 -1.82 -8.94
N GLY A 157 27.20 -1.63 -9.26
CA GLY A 157 26.14 -2.60 -9.00
C GLY A 157 24.83 -1.94 -8.59
N ASP A 158 23.74 -2.70 -8.74
CA ASP A 158 22.40 -2.27 -8.38
C ASP A 158 22.07 -2.63 -6.93
N GLU A 159 21.28 -1.80 -6.25
CA GLU A 159 20.68 -2.14 -4.96
C GLU A 159 19.16 -2.20 -5.07
N TRP A 160 18.58 -3.20 -4.43
CA TRP A 160 17.15 -3.50 -4.46
C TRP A 160 16.58 -3.57 -3.05
N LEU A 161 15.51 -2.82 -2.80
CA LEU A 161 14.68 -2.93 -1.62
C LEU A 161 13.60 -4.00 -1.84
N LYS A 162 13.45 -4.87 -0.84
CA LYS A 162 12.46 -5.94 -0.83
C LYS A 162 11.76 -5.96 0.52
N GLU A 163 10.46 -5.71 0.53
CA GLU A 163 9.67 -5.65 1.75
C GLU A 163 8.45 -6.55 1.66
N HIS A 164 8.16 -7.29 2.72
CA HIS A 164 6.89 -8.00 2.83
C HIS A 164 5.97 -7.11 3.65
N LEU A 165 4.86 -6.70 3.04
CA LEU A 165 3.83 -5.86 3.64
C LEU A 165 2.58 -6.70 3.89
N VAL A 166 1.97 -6.54 5.05
CA VAL A 166 0.60 -7.02 5.27
C VAL A 166 -0.36 -5.95 4.76
N LEU A 167 -1.11 -6.26 3.71
CA LEU A 167 -2.10 -5.36 3.12
C LEU A 167 -3.45 -5.60 3.81
N CYS A 168 -3.79 -4.78 4.81
CA CYS A 168 -4.98 -4.97 5.62
C CYS A 168 -6.15 -4.12 5.13
N LEU A 169 -7.12 -4.76 4.50
CA LEU A 169 -8.34 -4.10 4.02
C LEU A 169 -9.37 -3.84 5.13
N ASP A 170 -9.27 -4.53 6.27
CA ASP A 170 -10.22 -4.36 7.39
C ASP A 170 -10.01 -3.03 8.13
N CYS A 171 -8.75 -2.61 8.27
CA CYS A 171 -8.39 -1.37 8.97
C CYS A 171 -7.71 -0.34 8.07
N ASN A 172 -7.64 -0.60 6.77
CA ASN A 172 -6.99 0.23 5.75
C ASN A 172 -5.56 0.62 6.14
N SER A 173 -4.75 -0.37 6.50
CA SER A 173 -3.34 -0.15 6.82
C SER A 173 -2.41 -1.10 6.07
N THR A 174 -1.18 -0.65 5.89
CA THR A 174 -0.06 -1.45 5.38
C THR A 174 1.00 -1.54 6.47
N THR A 175 1.36 -2.76 6.86
CA THR A 175 2.33 -2.95 7.95
C THR A 175 3.51 -3.78 7.46
N VAL A 176 4.73 -3.28 7.62
CA VAL A 176 5.94 -3.98 7.21
C VAL A 176 6.18 -5.17 8.14
N PHE A 177 6.18 -6.37 7.56
CA PHE A 177 6.45 -7.63 8.24
C PHE A 177 7.93 -8.03 8.16
N LYS A 178 8.60 -7.73 7.04
CA LYS A 178 10.01 -8.03 6.78
C LYS A 178 10.55 -7.02 5.77
N SER A 179 11.81 -6.61 5.91
CA SER A 179 12.49 -5.76 4.93
C SER A 179 13.95 -6.19 4.76
N LYS A 180 14.45 -6.15 3.53
CA LYS A 180 15.85 -6.44 3.18
C LYS A 180 16.25 -5.61 1.97
N THR A 181 17.40 -4.94 2.07
CA THR A 181 18.12 -4.40 0.91
C THR A 181 19.16 -5.43 0.44
N SER A 182 19.31 -5.61 -0.87
CA SER A 182 20.25 -6.56 -1.45
C SER A 182 20.82 -6.04 -2.77
N ASP A 183 22.09 -6.37 -3.01
CA ASP A 183 22.77 -6.31 -4.31
C ASP A 183 22.20 -7.31 -5.33
N SER A 184 21.62 -8.41 -4.86
CA SER A 184 20.94 -9.39 -5.70
C SER A 184 19.51 -8.96 -6.03
N ARG A 185 19.23 -8.93 -7.34
CA ARG A 185 17.91 -8.69 -7.89
C ARG A 185 16.85 -9.65 -7.33
N PHE A 186 17.12 -10.96 -7.31
CA PHE A 186 16.17 -11.97 -6.82
C PHE A 186 16.51 -12.42 -5.40
N TYR A 187 15.54 -12.91 -4.62
CA TYR A 187 15.86 -13.53 -3.33
C TYR A 187 16.59 -14.85 -3.60
N LEU A 188 17.90 -14.88 -3.34
CA LEU A 188 18.68 -16.10 -3.11
C LEU A 188 18.61 -16.46 -1.62
#